data_AF-A0A238JSC4-F1
#
_entry.id   AF-A0A238JSC4-F1
#
_cell.length_a   1.000
_cell.length_b   1.000
_cell.length_c   1.000
_cell.angle_alpha   90.00
_cell.angle_beta   90.00
_cell.angle_gamma   90.00
#
_symmetry.space_group_name_H-M   'P 1'
#
loop_
_entity.id
_entity.type
_entity.pdbx_description
1 polymer ?
#
loop_
_entity_poly.entity_id
_entity_poly.type
_entity_poly.pdbx_seq_one_letter_code
_entity_poly.pdbx_strand_id
1 'polypeptide(L)'
;MLPHFVDEAFFDIPDDIWMVDDIWLSGHLARRGIPIWLPARQEICKRASNDGVHALRECVFDGADRDGSNVRAISYFQDTYGVWRQRMST
;
A
#
# COMPACT_ATOMS: atom_id res chain seq x y z
N MET A 1 7.79 -12.47 19.04
CA MET A 1 8.02 -13.11 17.73
C MET A 1 7.10 -12.42 16.74
N LEU A 2 7.63 -11.92 15.62
CA LEU A 2 6.83 -11.32 14.55
C LEU A 2 6.20 -12.40 13.66
N PRO A 3 5.10 -12.09 12.94
CA PRO A 3 4.60 -12.97 11.90
C PRO A 3 5.67 -13.26 10.84
N HIS A 4 5.70 -14.48 10.29
CA HIS A 4 6.75 -14.93 9.37
C HIS A 4 6.87 -14.13 8.06
N PHE A 5 5.83 -13.37 7.71
CA PHE A 5 5.80 -12.52 6.50
C PHE A 5 6.30 -11.09 6.76
N VAL A 6 6.62 -10.74 8.01
CA VAL A 6 7.22 -9.47 8.40
C VAL A 6 8.73 -9.70 8.57
N ASP A 7 9.54 -9.03 7.75
CA ASP A 7 11.00 -9.04 7.82
C ASP A 7 11.54 -7.60 7.94
N GLU A 8 12.86 -7.43 7.93
CA GLU A 8 13.51 -6.14 8.11
C GLU A 8 13.07 -5.09 7.08
N ALA A 9 12.91 -5.49 5.82
CA ALA A 9 12.50 -4.57 4.74
C ALA A 9 11.11 -4.00 4.95
N PHE A 10 10.25 -4.64 5.75
CA PHE A 10 8.92 -4.12 6.09
C PHE A 10 8.97 -2.83 6.90
N PHE A 11 10.05 -2.62 7.67
CA PHE A 11 10.23 -1.47 8.54
C PHE A 11 11.02 -0.34 7.87
N ASP A 12 11.58 -0.58 6.69
CA ASP A 12 12.37 0.39 5.92
C ASP A 12 11.50 1.10 4.89
N ILE A 13 10.57 1.91 5.40
CA ILE A 13 9.59 2.63 4.57
C ILE A 13 10.22 3.94 4.07
N PRO A 14 10.28 4.18 2.75
CA PRO A 14 10.71 5.47 2.21
C PRO A 14 9.81 6.63 2.67
N ASP A 15 10.43 7.78 2.97
CA ASP A 15 9.76 8.98 3.49
C ASP A 15 8.68 9.56 2.55
N ASP A 16 8.73 9.24 1.25
CA ASP A 16 7.82 9.78 0.25
C ASP A 16 6.56 8.90 0.03
N ILE A 17 6.47 7.74 0.71
CA ILE A 17 5.35 6.79 0.56
C ILE A 17 4.72 6.32 1.88
N TRP A 18 5.19 6.80 3.05
CA TRP A 18 4.69 6.32 4.35
C TRP A 18 3.18 6.55 4.58
N MET A 19 2.57 7.52 3.90
CA MET A 19 1.13 7.83 4.02
C MET A 19 0.20 6.80 3.35
N VAL A 20 0.75 5.88 2.56
CA VAL A 20 -0.01 4.85 1.81
C VAL A 20 0.37 3.46 2.31
N ASP A 21 0.12 3.23 3.60
CA ASP A 21 0.38 1.99 4.31
C ASP A 21 -0.37 0.80 3.68
N ASP A 22 -1.57 1.02 3.16
CA ASP A 22 -2.36 0.03 2.43
C ASP A 22 -1.60 -0.61 1.26
N ILE A 23 -0.94 0.20 0.42
CA ILE A 23 -0.11 -0.26 -0.70
C ILE A 23 1.19 -0.88 -0.17
N TRP A 24 1.81 -0.31 0.86
CA TRP A 24 3.03 -0.85 1.48
C TRP A 24 2.82 -2.28 1.98
N LEU A 25 1.79 -2.48 2.81
CA LEU A 25 1.38 -3.79 3.33
C LEU A 25 1.11 -4.77 2.20
N SER A 26 0.35 -4.34 1.19
CA SER A 26 0.01 -5.17 0.03
C SER A 26 1.24 -5.58 -0.77
N GLY A 27 2.22 -4.70 -0.95
CA GLY A 27 3.46 -4.97 -1.68
C GLY A 27 4.35 -5.97 -0.95
N HIS A 28 4.45 -5.85 0.37
CA HIS A 28 5.17 -6.82 1.21
C HIS A 28 4.54 -8.21 1.18
N LEU A 29 3.21 -8.29 1.20
CA LEU A 29 2.50 -9.57 1.01
C LEU A 29 2.74 -10.13 -0.40
N ALA A 30 2.66 -9.28 -1.43
CA ALA A 30 2.84 -9.67 -2.82
C ALA A 30 4.25 -10.24 -3.10
N ARG A 31 5.32 -9.59 -2.61
CA ARG A 31 6.69 -10.10 -2.80
C ARG A 31 6.97 -11.40 -2.05
N ARG A 32 6.15 -11.73 -1.05
CA ARG A 32 6.18 -13.00 -0.32
C ARG A 32 5.23 -14.05 -0.92
N GLY A 33 4.52 -13.72 -2.00
CA GLY A 33 3.56 -14.63 -2.65
C GLY A 33 2.30 -14.89 -1.81
N ILE A 34 1.95 -13.99 -0.89
CA ILE A 34 0.80 -14.13 0.00
C ILE A 34 -0.39 -13.38 -0.63
N PRO A 35 -1.45 -14.10 -1.05
CA PRO A 35 -2.63 -13.47 -1.65
C PRO A 35 -3.49 -12.76 -0.60
N ILE A 36 -4.11 -11.66 -1.01
CA ILE A 36 -5.11 -10.94 -0.21
C ILE A 36 -6.49 -11.56 -0.50
N TRP A 37 -7.17 -12.00 0.56
CA TRP A 37 -8.52 -12.57 0.45
C TRP A 37 -9.58 -11.46 0.49
N LEU A 38 -10.42 -11.38 -0.55
CA LEU A 38 -11.56 -10.47 -0.59
C LEU A 38 -12.88 -11.25 -0.48
N PRO A 39 -13.59 -11.21 0.66
CA PRO A 39 -14.85 -11.93 0.82
C PRO A 39 -15.99 -11.28 0.01
N ALA A 40 -16.78 -12.10 -0.70
CA ALA A 40 -17.81 -11.64 -1.65
C ALA A 40 -19.05 -10.96 -1.01
N ARG A 41 -19.17 -10.94 0.32
CA ARG A 41 -20.34 -10.44 1.06
C ARG A 41 -19.95 -9.73 2.36
N GLN A 42 -18.92 -8.89 2.29
CA GLN A 42 -18.52 -8.06 3.41
C GLN A 42 -19.37 -6.78 3.45
N GLU A 43 -19.84 -6.41 4.63
CA GLU A 43 -20.39 -5.08 4.87
C GLU A 43 -19.29 -4.03 4.65
N ILE A 44 -19.60 -2.99 3.88
CA ILE A 44 -18.67 -1.87 3.67
C ILE A 44 -18.77 -0.94 4.87
N CYS A 45 -17.64 -0.67 5.51
CA CYS A 45 -17.58 0.27 6.62
C CYS A 45 -18.05 1.66 6.17
N LYS A 46 -19.05 2.20 6.87
CA LYS A 46 -19.55 3.55 6.59
C LYS A 46 -18.58 4.57 7.18
N ARG A 47 -18.39 5.67 6.46
CA ARG A 47 -17.63 6.80 6.97
C ARG A 47 -18.41 7.48 8.09
N ALA A 48 -17.71 7.81 9.18
CA ALA A 48 -18.25 8.60 10.27
C ALA A 48 -18.21 10.09 9.90
N SER A 49 -18.93 10.94 10.64
CA SER A 49 -18.99 12.39 10.36
C SER A 49 -17.64 13.10 10.46
N ASN A 50 -16.67 12.50 11.14
CA ASN A 50 -15.32 13.03 11.29
C ASN A 50 -14.35 12.55 10.18
N ASP A 51 -14.81 11.79 9.18
CA ASP A 51 -13.90 11.21 8.19
C ASP A 51 -13.12 12.26 7.36
N GLY A 52 -13.65 13.47 7.23
CA GLY A 52 -13.02 14.58 6.51
C GLY A 52 -12.26 15.58 7.41
N VAL A 53 -12.25 15.38 8.72
CA VAL A 53 -11.58 16.31 9.64
C VAL A 53 -10.09 16.02 9.66
N HIS A 54 -9.29 16.89 9.03
CA HIS A 54 -7.84 16.71 8.88
C HIS A 54 -7.47 15.31 8.34
N ALA A 55 -8.21 14.87 7.30
CA ALA A 55 -8.06 13.52 6.78
C ALA A 55 -6.70 13.32 6.11
N LEU A 56 -5.98 12.25 6.50
CA LEU A 56 -4.67 11.92 5.91
C LEU A 56 -4.73 11.78 4.38
N ARG A 57 -5.85 11.30 3.84
CA ARG A 57 -6.07 11.15 2.39
C ARG A 57 -6.06 12.49 1.62
N GLU A 58 -6.18 13.61 2.32
CA GLU A 58 -6.17 14.98 1.76
C GLU A 58 -4.84 15.69 2.04
N CYS A 59 -3.90 15.01 2.72
CA CYS A 59 -2.57 15.53 2.99
C CYS A 59 -1.73 15.59 1.70
N VAL A 60 -0.94 16.65 1.58
CA VAL A 60 0.13 16.77 0.59
C VAL A 60 1.45 16.76 1.35
N PHE A 61 2.28 15.76 1.09
CA PHE A 61 3.59 15.59 1.72
C PHE A 61 4.66 15.56 0.63
N ASP A 62 5.71 16.35 0.81
CA ASP A 62 6.81 16.50 -0.16
C ASP A 62 6.32 16.74 -1.61
N GLY A 63 5.33 17.61 -1.76
CA GLY A 63 4.74 17.96 -3.06
C GLY A 63 3.80 16.90 -3.66
N ALA A 64 3.52 15.82 -2.95
CA ALA A 64 2.67 14.74 -3.43
C ALA A 64 1.39 14.59 -2.62
N ASP A 65 0.28 14.55 -3.33
CA ASP A 65 -1.00 14.12 -2.79
C ASP A 65 -1.05 12.58 -2.65
N ARG A 66 -2.24 12.08 -2.29
CA ARG A 66 -2.48 10.64 -2.15
C ARG A 66 -2.22 9.87 -3.44
N ASP A 67 -2.65 10.40 -4.59
CA ASP A 67 -2.50 9.70 -5.87
C ASP A 67 -1.05 9.66 -6.31
N GLY A 68 -0.30 10.74 -6.13
CA GLY A 68 1.15 10.76 -6.33
C GLY A 68 1.87 9.75 -5.42
N SER A 69 1.48 9.68 -4.15
CA SER A 69 2.05 8.73 -3.18
C SER A 69 1.72 7.27 -3.55
N ASN A 70 0.50 7.00 -4.03
CA ASN A 70 0.12 5.68 -4.53
C ASN A 70 1.01 5.23 -5.69
N VAL A 71 1.20 6.11 -6.68
CA VAL A 71 2.02 5.79 -7.86
C VAL A 71 3.45 5.48 -7.45
N ARG A 72 4.04 6.29 -6.56
CA ARG A 72 5.41 6.05 -6.08
C ARG A 72 5.53 4.74 -5.30
N ALA A 73 4.57 4.42 -4.44
CA ALA A 73 4.56 3.14 -3.73
C ALA A 73 4.48 1.95 -4.71
N ILE A 74 3.59 2.02 -5.71
CA ILE A 74 3.48 0.97 -6.73
C ILE A 74 4.78 0.83 -7.52
N SER A 75 5.37 1.95 -7.97
CA SER A 75 6.65 1.97 -8.69
C SER A 75 7.78 1.37 -7.84
N TYR A 76 7.87 1.72 -6.56
CA TYR A 76 8.86 1.15 -5.65
C TYR A 76 8.80 -0.39 -5.63
N PHE A 77 7.60 -0.98 -5.53
CA PHE A 77 7.46 -2.44 -5.52
C PHE A 77 7.70 -3.08 -6.90
N GLN A 78 7.34 -2.38 -7.98
CA GLN A 78 7.64 -2.82 -9.35
C GLN A 78 9.14 -2.81 -9.64
N ASP A 79 9.88 -1.82 -9.14
CA ASP A 79 11.30 -1.63 -9.40
C ASP A 79 12.17 -2.50 -8.47
N THR A 80 11.80 -2.58 -7.19
CA THR A 80 12.59 -3.30 -6.17
C THR A 80 12.33 -4.81 -6.19
N TYR A 81 11.07 -5.23 -6.39
CA TYR A 81 10.67 -6.63 -6.24
C TYR A 81 10.03 -7.23 -7.50
N GLY A 82 9.78 -6.43 -8.55
CA GLY A 82 9.19 -6.92 -9.80
C GLY A 82 7.73 -7.34 -9.69
N VAL A 83 7.05 -7.06 -8.57
CA VAL A 83 5.63 -7.40 -8.37
C VAL A 83 4.74 -6.40 -9.09
N TRP A 84 3.50 -6.82 -9.41
CA TRP A 84 2.50 -5.98 -10.09
C TRP A 84 2.91 -5.42 -11.45
N ARG A 85 3.92 -6.00 -12.09
CA ARG A 85 4.15 -5.81 -13.53
C ARG A 85 3.09 -6.60 -14.29
N GLN A 86 2.57 -6.02 -15.38
CA GLN A 86 1.71 -6.77 -16.28
C GLN A 86 2.49 -7.99 -16.79
N ARG A 87 1.89 -9.18 -16.72
CA ARG A 87 2.42 -10.32 -17.48
C ARG A 87 2.23 -9.95 -18.95
N MET A 88 3.32 -9.78 -19.68
CA MET A 88 3.24 -9.80 -21.14
C MET A 88 2.71 -11.18 -21.53
N SER A 89 1.54 -11.23 -22.19
CA SER A 89 1.07 -12.45 -22.83
C SER A 89 2.03 -12.76 -23.98
N THR A 90 2.75 -13.88 -23.86
CA THR A 90 3.43 -14.55 -24.97
C THR A 90 2.43 -15.40 -25.74
#